data_AF-A0A9P1D0F9-F1
#
_entry.id   AF-A0A9P1D0F9-F1
#
_cell.length_a   1.000
_cell.length_b   1.000
_cell.length_c   1.000
_cell.angle_alpha   90.00
_cell.angle_beta   90.00
_cell.angle_gamma   90.00
#
_symmetry.space_group_name_H-M   'P 1'
#
loop_
_entity.id
_entity.type
_entity.pdbx_description
1 polymer ?
#
loop_
_entity_poly.entity_id
_entity_poly.type
_entity_poly.pdbx_seq_one_letter_code
_entity_poly.pdbx_strand_id
1 'polypeptide(L)'
;MVRRTTLDQIWETLDDPNSSNKAWWISQFQSLLVLATLIFGTIQTSETPIFTPTTVAVVETSFDSFSPDVLTSLFLFAYRICWSFPVSESKADIVCVLGLPLRASVGFVFQPVPQNMYEEFVQVTLIFFLPIFRFLKLLRYFEITRLLIDACSKAAEAVPVLSYMMALIVLLSATFIYLFEDRRNIPSMPHSLWLAVVTMTTVGYGDFYPTSLGGYLTAALLTFVSVVFLALPVGIIGHEFNKSWQSRAHMLLMTRVRKCLNKWGFNAGDVQILIQFADTDGDGKLTLSEFVELIRQMRIGVSSEAAAELFTMLDTDYNGYVDDDEFLRNVFPDEYIKEIQRAQREALPECKKQIGLALDRLDSLRSGVTIFPGPKESSSLTEISEESFPSNGAGDNEDGRDDTLFQSGF
;
A
#
# COMPACT_ATOMS: atom_id res chain seq x y z
N MET A 1 -12.43 4.31 27.69
CA MET A 1 -13.31 3.43 26.86
C MET A 1 -14.33 4.29 26.14
N VAL A 2 -14.19 4.49 24.84
CA VAL A 2 -15.20 5.17 24.02
C VAL A 2 -16.42 4.24 23.92
N ARG A 3 -17.62 4.70 24.29
CA ARG A 3 -18.87 3.93 24.13
C ARG A 3 -19.13 3.75 22.65
N ARG A 4 -18.94 2.52 22.13
CA ARG A 4 -19.35 2.15 20.77
C ARG A 4 -20.87 2.25 20.66
N THR A 5 -21.36 2.92 19.63
CA THR A 5 -22.80 2.97 19.34
C THR A 5 -23.24 1.64 18.70
N THR A 6 -24.54 1.34 18.75
CA THR A 6 -25.11 0.17 18.05
C THR A 6 -24.88 0.22 16.54
N LEU A 7 -24.73 1.43 15.98
CA LEU A 7 -24.41 1.65 14.58
C LEU A 7 -22.98 1.25 14.23
N ASP A 8 -22.02 1.53 15.11
CA ASP A 8 -20.62 1.12 14.91
C ASP A 8 -20.50 -0.41 14.86
N GLN A 9 -21.29 -1.11 15.68
CA GLN A 9 -21.33 -2.57 15.68
C GLN A 9 -21.91 -3.14 14.38
N ILE A 10 -22.99 -2.54 13.86
CA ILE A 10 -23.58 -2.94 12.58
C ILE A 10 -22.60 -2.67 11.44
N TRP A 11 -21.92 -1.53 11.45
CA TRP A 11 -20.89 -1.20 10.47
C TRP A 11 -19.73 -2.20 10.50
N GLU A 12 -19.18 -2.49 11.67
CA GLU A 12 -18.08 -3.46 11.85
C GLU A 12 -18.48 -4.84 11.33
N THR A 13 -19.75 -5.26 11.51
CA THR A 13 -20.25 -6.54 10.97
C THR A 13 -20.47 -6.57 9.45
N LEU A 14 -20.61 -5.42 8.78
CA LEU A 14 -20.82 -5.35 7.33
C LEU A 14 -19.54 -5.03 6.57
N ASP A 15 -18.61 -4.33 7.22
CA ASP A 15 -17.34 -3.90 6.63
C ASP A 15 -16.24 -4.95 6.82
N ASP A 16 -16.13 -5.54 8.02
CA ASP A 16 -15.11 -6.53 8.35
C ASP A 16 -15.71 -7.95 8.48
N PRO A 17 -15.44 -8.87 7.53
CA PRO A 17 -15.95 -10.23 7.57
C PRO A 17 -15.39 -11.05 8.75
N ASN A 18 -14.27 -10.64 9.34
CA ASN A 18 -13.64 -11.32 10.47
C ASN A 18 -14.12 -10.80 11.83
N SER A 19 -14.96 -9.77 11.87
CA SER A 19 -15.44 -9.17 13.13
C SER A 19 -16.32 -10.11 13.96
N SER A 20 -17.11 -10.98 13.30
CA SER A 20 -18.05 -11.90 13.95
C SER A 20 -18.37 -13.09 13.05
N ASN A 21 -18.72 -14.23 13.64
CA ASN A 21 -19.26 -15.38 12.89
C ASN A 21 -20.46 -14.98 12.01
N LYS A 22 -21.28 -14.01 12.45
CA LYS A 22 -22.40 -13.48 11.65
C LYS A 22 -21.91 -12.70 10.42
N ALA A 23 -20.90 -11.85 10.60
CA ALA A 23 -20.28 -11.07 9.54
C ALA A 23 -19.68 -11.98 8.46
N TRP A 24 -19.02 -13.05 8.88
CA TRP A 24 -18.48 -14.07 7.98
C TRP A 24 -19.58 -14.71 7.12
N TRP A 25 -20.68 -15.17 7.72
CA TRP A 25 -21.80 -15.76 6.99
C TRP A 25 -22.45 -14.78 6.00
N ILE A 26 -22.60 -13.51 6.40
CA ILE A 26 -23.11 -12.45 5.53
C ILE A 26 -22.19 -12.25 4.32
N SER A 27 -20.88 -12.19 4.54
CA SER A 27 -19.88 -12.03 3.47
C SER A 27 -19.86 -13.23 2.49
N GLN A 28 -19.96 -14.46 3.00
CA GLN A 28 -20.04 -15.65 2.15
C GLN A 28 -21.33 -15.66 1.32
N PHE A 29 -22.47 -15.33 1.95
CA PHE A 29 -23.74 -15.22 1.25
C PHE A 29 -23.70 -14.14 0.16
N GLN A 30 -23.11 -12.99 0.45
CA GLN A 30 -22.93 -11.90 -0.50
C GLN A 30 -22.08 -12.29 -1.71
N SER A 31 -20.97 -12.98 -1.45
CA SER A 31 -20.08 -13.48 -2.52
C SER A 31 -20.80 -14.48 -3.43
N LEU A 32 -21.63 -15.35 -2.85
CA LEU A 32 -22.44 -16.31 -3.59
C LEU A 32 -23.53 -15.62 -4.42
N LEU A 33 -24.18 -14.57 -3.90
CA LEU A 33 -25.14 -13.77 -4.66
C LEU A 33 -24.50 -13.08 -5.88
N VAL A 34 -23.33 -12.47 -5.70
CA VAL A 34 -22.60 -11.84 -6.82
C VAL A 34 -22.24 -12.88 -7.88
N LEU A 35 -21.73 -14.04 -7.46
CA LEU A 35 -21.42 -15.14 -8.38
C LEU A 35 -22.67 -15.66 -9.10
N ALA A 36 -23.81 -15.78 -8.40
CA ALA A 36 -25.08 -16.13 -9.02
C ALA A 36 -25.49 -15.12 -10.08
N THR A 37 -25.40 -13.80 -9.81
CA THR A 37 -25.75 -12.77 -10.82
C THR A 37 -24.90 -12.86 -12.09
N LEU A 38 -23.60 -13.17 -11.95
CA LEU A 38 -22.72 -13.41 -13.10
C LEU A 38 -23.18 -14.62 -13.92
N ILE A 39 -23.46 -15.74 -13.24
CA ILE A 39 -23.91 -16.98 -13.91
C ILE A 39 -25.25 -16.76 -14.62
N PHE A 40 -26.22 -16.13 -13.95
CA PHE A 40 -27.54 -15.85 -14.55
C PHE A 40 -27.42 -14.90 -15.76
N GLY A 41 -26.61 -13.85 -15.68
CA GLY A 41 -26.33 -12.96 -16.81
C GLY A 41 -25.73 -13.69 -18.01
N THR A 42 -24.74 -14.58 -17.79
CA THR A 42 -24.15 -15.38 -18.87
C THR A 42 -25.12 -16.38 -19.49
N ILE A 43 -25.95 -17.06 -18.69
CA ILE A 43 -26.98 -17.99 -19.19
C ILE A 43 -28.02 -17.24 -20.02
N GLN A 44 -28.38 -16.01 -19.64
CA GLN A 44 -29.31 -15.19 -20.40
C GLN A 44 -28.78 -14.84 -21.80
N THR A 45 -27.47 -14.64 -21.94
CA THR A 45 -26.83 -14.32 -23.23
C THR A 45 -26.60 -15.55 -24.13
N SER A 46 -26.89 -16.76 -23.63
CA SER A 46 -26.71 -17.99 -24.41
C SER A 46 -27.73 -18.10 -25.55
N GLU A 47 -27.35 -18.73 -26.67
CA GLU A 47 -28.20 -18.90 -27.85
C GLU A 47 -29.50 -19.68 -27.53
N THR A 48 -29.46 -20.57 -26.54
CA THR A 48 -30.61 -21.31 -26.02
C THR A 48 -30.83 -20.98 -24.55
N PRO A 49 -31.56 -19.89 -24.22
CA PRO A 49 -31.79 -19.53 -22.83
C PRO A 49 -32.59 -20.62 -22.13
N ILE A 50 -32.01 -21.17 -21.05
CA ILE A 50 -32.64 -22.23 -20.23
C ILE A 50 -33.86 -21.68 -19.49
N PHE A 51 -33.84 -20.38 -19.15
CA PHE A 51 -34.85 -19.70 -18.35
C PHE A 51 -35.64 -18.70 -19.19
N THR A 52 -36.91 -18.51 -18.84
CA THR A 52 -37.74 -17.48 -19.50
C THR A 52 -37.27 -16.07 -19.08
N PRO A 53 -37.36 -15.05 -19.96
CA PRO A 53 -36.91 -13.69 -19.65
C PRO A 53 -37.55 -13.10 -18.39
N THR A 54 -38.79 -13.49 -18.08
CA THR A 54 -39.50 -13.07 -16.87
C THR A 54 -38.91 -13.68 -15.61
N THR A 55 -38.54 -14.96 -15.63
CA THR A 55 -37.91 -15.62 -14.48
C THR A 55 -36.54 -15.03 -14.19
N VAL A 56 -35.73 -14.75 -15.22
CA VAL A 56 -34.43 -14.09 -15.07
C VAL A 56 -34.60 -12.69 -14.50
N ALA A 57 -35.53 -11.90 -15.06
CA ALA A 57 -35.82 -10.56 -14.56
C ALA A 57 -36.21 -10.55 -13.08
N VAL A 58 -37.08 -11.47 -12.65
CA VAL A 58 -37.49 -11.58 -11.23
C VAL A 58 -36.30 -11.96 -10.35
N VAL A 59 -35.51 -12.95 -10.78
CA VAL A 59 -34.33 -13.42 -10.02
C VAL A 59 -33.29 -12.32 -9.87
N GLU A 60 -32.93 -11.64 -10.97
CA GLU A 60 -31.93 -10.59 -10.93
C GLU A 60 -32.43 -9.33 -10.20
N THR A 61 -33.69 -8.95 -10.38
CA THR A 61 -34.29 -7.84 -9.60
C THR A 61 -34.35 -8.17 -8.11
N SER A 62 -34.61 -9.43 -7.77
CA SER A 62 -34.55 -9.90 -6.39
C SER A 62 -33.12 -9.80 -5.85
N PHE A 63 -32.12 -10.28 -6.59
CA PHE A 63 -30.73 -10.17 -6.17
C PHE A 63 -30.28 -8.72 -5.99
N ASP A 64 -30.68 -7.83 -6.88
CA ASP A 64 -30.40 -6.40 -6.77
C ASP A 64 -31.04 -5.78 -5.52
N SER A 65 -32.30 -6.15 -5.23
CA SER A 65 -33.08 -5.61 -4.10
C SER A 65 -32.65 -6.18 -2.74
N PHE A 66 -32.27 -7.45 -2.70
CA PHE A 66 -31.80 -8.14 -1.49
C PHE A 66 -30.31 -7.97 -1.23
N SER A 67 -29.58 -7.32 -2.13
CA SER A 67 -28.18 -7.00 -1.88
C SER A 67 -28.10 -6.07 -0.64
N PRO A 68 -27.38 -6.47 0.43
CA PRO A 68 -27.05 -5.61 1.56
C PRO A 68 -26.34 -4.33 1.12
N ASP A 69 -25.85 -4.28 -0.12
CA ASP A 69 -25.21 -3.17 -0.79
C ASP A 69 -26.13 -1.98 -1.03
N VAL A 70 -27.40 -2.23 -1.42
CA VAL A 70 -28.40 -1.16 -1.55
C VAL A 70 -28.75 -0.61 -0.17
N LEU A 71 -28.91 -1.49 0.83
CA LEU A 71 -29.19 -1.13 2.22
C LEU A 71 -28.02 -0.36 2.88
N THR A 72 -26.79 -0.83 2.71
CA THR A 72 -25.58 -0.15 3.21
C THR A 72 -25.34 1.14 2.47
N SER A 73 -25.53 1.23 1.16
CA SER A 73 -25.32 2.47 0.41
C SER A 73 -26.39 3.52 0.70
N LEU A 74 -27.66 3.15 0.87
CA LEU A 74 -28.71 4.06 1.35
C LEU A 74 -28.44 4.56 2.77
N PHE A 75 -27.99 3.65 3.66
CA PHE A 75 -27.64 3.99 5.04
C PHE A 75 -26.38 4.87 5.12
N LEU A 76 -25.38 4.58 4.29
CA LEU A 76 -24.15 5.35 4.15
C LEU A 76 -24.41 6.72 3.52
N PHE A 77 -25.29 6.83 2.53
CA PHE A 77 -25.66 8.11 1.94
C PHE A 77 -26.34 9.02 2.97
N ALA A 78 -27.23 8.46 3.80
CA ALA A 78 -27.87 9.19 4.89
C ALA A 78 -26.89 9.62 6.01
N TYR A 79 -25.88 8.79 6.33
CA TYR A 79 -24.89 9.06 7.38
C TYR A 79 -23.72 9.96 6.91
N ARG A 80 -23.25 9.80 5.66
CA ARG A 80 -22.09 10.52 5.09
C ARG A 80 -22.37 11.96 4.66
N ILE A 81 -23.63 12.36 4.45
CA ILE A 81 -24.00 13.78 4.35
C ILE A 81 -23.60 14.54 5.63
N CYS A 82 -23.49 13.85 6.76
CA CYS A 82 -23.12 14.46 8.04
C CYS A 82 -21.61 14.58 8.26
N TRP A 83 -20.79 13.63 7.80
CA TRP A 83 -19.34 13.56 8.13
C TRP A 83 -18.49 13.14 6.91
N SER A 84 -17.71 14.09 6.38
CA SER A 84 -16.77 13.90 5.25
C SER A 84 -15.69 12.85 5.55
N PHE A 85 -15.78 11.67 4.94
CA PHE A 85 -14.73 10.64 4.95
C PHE A 85 -14.22 10.33 3.52
N PRO A 86 -12.95 9.90 3.36
CA PRO A 86 -12.28 9.81 2.06
C PRO A 86 -12.84 8.72 1.13
N VAL A 87 -12.69 8.96 -0.18
CA VAL A 87 -13.59 8.59 -1.28
C VAL A 87 -13.15 7.34 -2.08
N SER A 88 -12.07 6.66 -1.71
CA SER A 88 -11.44 5.65 -2.60
C SER A 88 -12.25 4.36 -2.76
N GLU A 89 -12.73 3.75 -1.66
CA GLU A 89 -13.37 2.42 -1.72
C GLU A 89 -14.88 2.44 -2.04
N SER A 90 -15.49 3.63 -2.17
CA SER A 90 -16.95 3.79 -2.33
C SER A 90 -17.42 3.92 -3.78
N LYS A 91 -16.51 3.99 -4.77
CA LYS A 91 -16.89 4.22 -6.18
C LYS A 91 -17.61 3.02 -6.80
N ALA A 92 -17.17 1.80 -6.51
CA ALA A 92 -17.82 0.58 -6.98
C ALA A 92 -19.22 0.42 -6.38
N ASP A 93 -19.39 0.82 -5.11
CA ASP A 93 -20.68 0.79 -4.40
C ASP A 93 -21.72 1.68 -5.10
N ILE A 94 -21.32 2.89 -5.51
CA ILE A 94 -22.19 3.84 -6.22
C ILE A 94 -22.65 3.27 -7.57
N VAL A 95 -21.75 2.67 -8.35
CA VAL A 95 -22.09 2.06 -9.65
C VAL A 95 -23.05 0.88 -9.47
N CYS A 96 -22.86 0.07 -8.42
CA CYS A 96 -23.74 -1.07 -8.13
C CYS A 96 -25.17 -0.65 -7.77
N VAL A 97 -25.33 0.48 -7.07
CA VAL A 97 -26.65 1.04 -6.69
C VAL A 97 -27.44 1.52 -7.90
N LEU A 98 -26.78 1.95 -8.98
CA LEU A 98 -27.45 2.38 -10.21
C LEU A 98 -28.14 1.23 -10.96
N GLY A 99 -27.87 -0.02 -10.62
CA GLY A 99 -28.48 -1.20 -11.25
C GLY A 99 -30.01 -1.20 -11.19
N LEU A 100 -30.59 -0.96 -10.00
CA LEU A 100 -32.06 -0.94 -9.83
C LEU A 100 -32.74 0.19 -10.62
N PRO A 101 -32.30 1.47 -10.53
CA PRO A 101 -32.84 2.55 -11.36
C PRO A 101 -32.72 2.27 -12.86
N LEU A 102 -31.58 1.75 -13.31
CA LEU A 102 -31.37 1.42 -14.73
C LEU A 102 -32.32 0.31 -15.18
N ARG A 103 -32.51 -0.73 -14.38
CA ARG A 103 -33.44 -1.82 -14.67
C ARG A 103 -34.90 -1.34 -14.66
N ALA A 104 -35.27 -0.44 -13.76
CA ALA A 104 -36.58 0.20 -13.74
C ALA A 104 -36.84 1.04 -15.00
N SER A 105 -35.82 1.71 -15.54
CA SER A 105 -35.95 2.56 -16.74
C SER A 105 -36.31 1.78 -18.02
N VAL A 106 -36.03 0.47 -18.05
CA VAL A 106 -36.33 -0.43 -19.19
C VAL A 106 -37.50 -1.37 -18.87
N GLY A 107 -38.17 -1.20 -17.72
CA GLY A 107 -39.35 -1.98 -17.36
C GLY A 107 -39.08 -3.38 -16.77
N PHE A 108 -37.90 -3.59 -16.19
CA PHE A 108 -37.42 -4.81 -15.52
C PHE A 108 -37.27 -6.07 -16.37
N VAL A 109 -38.11 -6.28 -17.37
CA VAL A 109 -38.05 -7.42 -18.29
C VAL A 109 -37.34 -7.01 -19.56
N PHE A 110 -36.19 -7.62 -19.82
CA PHE A 110 -35.46 -7.38 -21.05
C PHE A 110 -36.22 -7.94 -22.26
N GLN A 111 -36.48 -7.07 -23.24
CA GLN A 111 -36.99 -7.52 -24.53
C GLN A 111 -35.85 -8.20 -25.30
N PRO A 112 -36.11 -9.34 -25.97
CA PRO A 112 -35.09 -10.06 -26.75
C PRO A 112 -34.48 -9.22 -27.88
N VAL A 113 -35.24 -8.23 -28.37
CA VAL A 113 -34.80 -7.27 -29.38
C VAL A 113 -34.97 -5.87 -28.79
N PRO A 114 -33.88 -5.13 -28.54
CA PRO A 114 -33.97 -3.75 -28.09
C PRO A 114 -34.61 -2.89 -29.18
N GLN A 115 -35.55 -2.02 -28.81
CA GLN A 115 -36.24 -1.16 -29.78
C GLN A 115 -35.43 0.08 -30.13
N ASN A 116 -34.58 0.53 -29.21
CA ASN A 116 -33.79 1.76 -29.32
C ASN A 116 -32.36 1.55 -28.80
N MET A 117 -31.42 2.36 -29.29
CA MET A 117 -30.02 2.38 -28.84
C MET A 117 -29.88 2.57 -27.32
N TYR A 118 -30.80 3.31 -26.68
CA TYR A 118 -30.84 3.46 -25.23
C TYR A 118 -31.07 2.13 -24.50
N GLU A 119 -32.05 1.33 -24.95
CA GLU A 119 -32.37 0.05 -24.32
C GLU A 119 -31.22 -0.94 -24.50
N GLU A 120 -30.60 -0.97 -25.68
CA GLU A 120 -29.42 -1.79 -25.96
C GLU A 120 -28.26 -1.44 -25.02
N PHE A 121 -27.96 -0.14 -24.87
CA PHE A 121 -26.91 0.32 -23.97
C PHE A 121 -27.19 -0.06 -22.50
N VAL A 122 -28.43 0.11 -22.04
CA VAL A 122 -28.82 -0.25 -20.67
C VAL A 122 -28.76 -1.76 -20.46
N GLN A 123 -29.21 -2.57 -21.43
CA GLN A 123 -29.12 -4.03 -21.40
C GLN A 123 -27.67 -4.51 -21.29
N VAL A 124 -26.78 -4.00 -22.16
CA VAL A 124 -25.35 -4.33 -22.13
C VAL A 124 -24.71 -3.90 -20.80
N THR A 125 -25.08 -2.72 -20.30
CA THR A 125 -24.58 -2.22 -19.00
C THR A 125 -25.00 -3.11 -17.85
N LEU A 126 -26.26 -3.54 -17.81
CA LEU A 126 -26.80 -4.36 -16.74
C LEU A 126 -26.30 -5.81 -16.78
N ILE A 127 -26.13 -6.39 -17.97
CA ILE A 127 -25.75 -7.80 -18.15
C ILE A 127 -24.23 -7.99 -18.04
N PHE A 128 -23.42 -7.07 -18.58
CA PHE A 128 -21.97 -7.26 -18.64
C PHE A 128 -21.23 -6.39 -17.63
N PHE A 129 -21.50 -5.08 -17.60
CA PHE A 129 -20.70 -4.15 -16.80
C PHE A 129 -21.04 -4.22 -15.32
N LEU A 130 -22.32 -4.21 -14.95
CA LEU A 130 -22.76 -4.22 -13.56
C LEU A 130 -22.24 -5.44 -12.78
N PRO A 131 -22.27 -6.69 -13.33
CA PRO A 131 -21.70 -7.84 -12.64
C PRO A 131 -20.17 -7.76 -12.49
N ILE A 132 -19.46 -7.18 -13.46
CA ILE A 132 -18.00 -6.93 -13.33
C ILE A 132 -17.73 -6.01 -12.14
N PHE A 133 -18.46 -4.90 -12.00
CA PHE A 133 -18.28 -3.99 -10.87
C PHE A 133 -18.63 -4.63 -9.52
N ARG A 134 -19.67 -5.47 -9.47
CA ARG A 134 -20.00 -6.26 -8.27
C ARG A 134 -18.90 -7.25 -7.90
N PHE A 135 -18.33 -7.91 -8.90
CA PHE A 135 -17.23 -8.84 -8.69
C PHE A 135 -15.97 -8.12 -8.20
N LEU A 136 -15.62 -6.98 -8.81
CA LEU A 136 -14.50 -6.15 -8.37
C LEU A 136 -14.68 -5.64 -6.94
N LYS A 137 -15.92 -5.36 -6.52
CA LYS A 137 -16.20 -4.98 -5.13
C LYS A 137 -15.81 -6.08 -4.13
N LEU A 138 -15.94 -7.36 -4.47
CA LEU A 138 -15.55 -8.46 -3.58
C LEU A 138 -14.05 -8.41 -3.22
N LEU A 139 -13.24 -7.73 -4.02
CA LEU A 139 -11.82 -7.51 -3.73
C LEU A 139 -11.58 -6.80 -2.39
N ARG A 140 -12.55 -6.01 -1.88
CA ARG A 140 -12.45 -5.34 -0.57
C ARG A 140 -12.38 -6.31 0.61
N TYR A 141 -12.96 -7.50 0.48
CA TYR A 141 -12.96 -8.51 1.54
C TYR A 141 -11.60 -9.21 1.67
N PHE A 142 -10.78 -9.14 0.62
CA PHE A 142 -9.44 -9.69 0.63
C PHE A 142 -8.45 -8.60 1.05
N GLU A 143 -7.97 -8.68 2.29
CA GLU A 143 -6.93 -7.77 2.80
C GLU A 143 -5.67 -7.74 1.92
N ILE A 144 -5.36 -8.84 1.24
CA ILE A 144 -4.22 -8.97 0.32
C ILE A 144 -4.39 -8.07 -0.92
N THR A 145 -5.63 -7.82 -1.38
CA THR A 145 -5.86 -6.98 -2.55
C THR A 145 -5.40 -5.55 -2.32
N ARG A 146 -5.60 -5.00 -1.11
CA ARG A 146 -5.12 -3.64 -0.79
C ARG A 146 -3.61 -3.53 -0.93
N LEU A 147 -2.90 -4.56 -0.46
CA LEU A 147 -1.44 -4.65 -0.59
C LEU A 147 -1.00 -4.79 -2.05
N LEU A 148 -1.73 -5.58 -2.84
CA LEU A 148 -1.46 -5.73 -4.28
C LEU A 148 -1.72 -4.43 -5.04
N ILE A 149 -2.83 -3.73 -4.76
CA ILE A 149 -3.18 -2.45 -5.39
C ILE A 149 -2.14 -1.39 -5.03
N ASP A 150 -1.70 -1.32 -3.78
CA ASP A 150 -0.67 -0.37 -3.34
C ASP A 150 0.67 -0.67 -4.03
N ALA A 151 1.10 -1.94 -4.07
CA ALA A 151 2.29 -2.37 -4.79
C ALA A 151 2.22 -2.04 -6.29
N CYS A 152 1.10 -2.34 -6.95
CA CYS A 152 0.87 -1.97 -8.35
C CYS A 152 0.86 -0.45 -8.56
N SER A 153 0.32 0.31 -7.61
CA SER A 153 0.28 1.78 -7.71
C SER A 153 1.68 2.39 -7.60
N LYS A 154 2.53 1.84 -6.74
CA LYS A 154 3.96 2.20 -6.66
C LYS A 154 4.70 1.80 -7.94
N ALA A 155 4.48 0.57 -8.43
CA ALA A 155 5.06 0.10 -9.67
C ALA A 155 4.59 0.89 -10.92
N ALA A 156 3.41 1.51 -10.86
CA ALA A 156 2.86 2.31 -11.95
C ALA A 156 3.71 3.54 -12.31
N GLU A 157 4.61 3.99 -11.43
CA GLU A 157 5.55 5.07 -11.73
C GLU A 157 6.46 4.73 -12.93
N ALA A 158 6.83 3.45 -13.10
CA ALA A 158 7.67 2.99 -14.20
C ALA A 158 6.89 2.72 -15.50
N VAL A 159 5.55 2.57 -15.43
CA VAL A 159 4.71 2.15 -16.57
C VAL A 159 4.73 3.14 -17.75
N PRO A 160 4.71 4.47 -17.57
CA PRO A 160 4.75 5.42 -18.69
C PRO A 160 6.01 5.26 -19.55
N VAL A 161 7.17 5.10 -18.92
CA VAL A 161 8.44 4.93 -19.65
C VAL A 161 8.47 3.59 -20.39
N LEU A 162 8.04 2.51 -19.73
CA LEU A 162 7.99 1.17 -20.35
C LEU A 162 6.99 1.11 -21.51
N SER A 163 5.80 1.67 -21.35
CA SER A 163 4.78 1.73 -22.41
C SER A 163 5.25 2.57 -23.61
N TYR A 164 5.95 3.68 -23.37
CA TYR A 164 6.55 4.48 -24.44
C TYR A 164 7.61 3.70 -25.22
N MET A 165 8.53 3.03 -24.52
CA MET A 165 9.56 2.19 -25.15
C MET A 165 8.95 1.02 -25.92
N MET A 166 7.93 0.37 -25.37
CA MET A 166 7.16 -0.69 -26.05
C MET A 166 6.52 -0.16 -27.34
N ALA A 167 5.86 0.99 -27.28
CA ALA A 167 5.25 1.60 -28.46
C ALA A 167 6.29 1.93 -29.54
N LEU A 168 7.47 2.41 -29.16
CA LEU A 168 8.57 2.65 -30.11
C LEU A 168 9.05 1.36 -30.78
N ILE A 169 9.30 0.29 -30.01
CA ILE A 169 9.76 -1.00 -30.54
C ILE A 169 8.72 -1.58 -31.52
N VAL A 170 7.44 -1.54 -31.14
CA VAL A 170 6.33 -1.97 -31.99
C VAL A 170 6.26 -1.15 -33.28
N LEU A 171 6.29 0.18 -33.18
CA LEU A 171 6.19 1.07 -34.34
C LEU A 171 7.36 0.88 -35.31
N LEU A 172 8.58 0.76 -34.79
CA LEU A 172 9.78 0.50 -35.60
C LEU A 172 9.67 -0.84 -36.31
N SER A 173 9.36 -1.91 -35.59
CA SER A 173 9.26 -3.26 -36.15
C SER A 173 8.11 -3.36 -37.16
N ALA A 174 6.97 -2.75 -36.87
CA ALA A 174 5.84 -2.66 -37.80
C ALA A 174 6.21 -1.92 -39.09
N THR A 175 7.01 -0.84 -38.98
CA THR A 175 7.48 -0.08 -40.15
C THR A 175 8.39 -0.94 -41.02
N PHE A 176 9.34 -1.66 -40.43
CA PHE A 176 10.24 -2.56 -41.16
C PHE A 176 9.50 -3.74 -41.81
N ILE A 177 8.58 -4.38 -41.08
CA ILE A 177 7.74 -5.44 -41.64
C ILE A 177 6.91 -4.90 -42.81
N TYR A 178 6.30 -3.72 -42.67
CA TYR A 178 5.55 -3.09 -43.75
C TYR A 178 6.44 -2.68 -44.93
N LEU A 179 7.71 -2.35 -44.71
CA LEU A 179 8.65 -2.03 -45.79
C LEU A 179 9.03 -3.27 -46.62
N PHE A 180 9.29 -4.40 -45.95
CA PHE A 180 9.81 -5.61 -46.59
C PHE A 180 8.71 -6.52 -47.17
N GLU A 181 7.50 -6.49 -46.63
CA GLU A 181 6.40 -7.36 -47.05
C GLU A 181 5.60 -6.79 -48.24
N ASP A 182 5.15 -7.70 -49.10
CA ASP A 182 4.23 -7.39 -50.20
C ASP A 182 2.87 -6.95 -49.65
N ARG A 183 2.26 -5.94 -50.29
CA ARG A 183 0.93 -5.41 -49.96
C ARG A 183 -0.20 -6.43 -50.11
N ARG A 184 0.03 -7.52 -50.85
CA ARG A 184 -0.91 -8.65 -50.92
C ARG A 184 -0.95 -9.48 -49.64
N ASN A 185 0.16 -9.53 -48.90
CA ASN A 185 0.26 -10.23 -47.61
C ASN A 185 -0.13 -9.29 -46.46
N ILE A 186 0.48 -8.10 -46.39
CA ILE A 186 0.20 -7.09 -45.37
C ILE A 186 -0.37 -5.83 -46.04
N PRO A 187 -1.71 -5.65 -46.06
CA PRO A 187 -2.35 -4.64 -46.91
C PRO A 187 -2.15 -3.20 -46.44
N SER A 188 -2.04 -2.96 -45.13
CA SER A 188 -1.87 -1.61 -44.61
C SER A 188 -1.03 -1.56 -43.33
N MET A 189 -0.52 -0.38 -43.00
CA MET A 189 0.31 -0.14 -41.81
C MET A 189 -0.38 -0.62 -40.50
N PRO A 190 -1.69 -0.40 -40.27
CA PRO A 190 -2.39 -0.96 -39.11
C PRO A 190 -2.29 -2.49 -38.99
N HIS A 191 -2.29 -3.23 -40.11
CA HIS A 191 -2.13 -4.70 -40.08
C HIS A 191 -0.71 -5.10 -39.68
N SER A 192 0.30 -4.36 -40.15
CA SER A 192 1.69 -4.55 -39.71
C SER A 192 1.87 -4.21 -38.22
N LEU A 193 1.19 -3.16 -37.76
CA LEU A 193 1.17 -2.77 -36.36
C LEU A 193 0.53 -3.85 -35.48
N TRP A 194 -0.61 -4.39 -35.90
CA TRP A 194 -1.27 -5.52 -35.25
C TRP A 194 -0.34 -6.73 -35.15
N LEU A 195 0.32 -7.12 -36.24
CA LEU A 195 1.30 -8.20 -36.25
C LEU A 195 2.44 -7.93 -35.25
N ALA A 196 2.99 -6.72 -35.23
CA ALA A 196 4.06 -6.35 -34.29
C ALA A 196 3.59 -6.37 -32.83
N VAL A 197 2.37 -5.90 -32.53
CA VAL A 197 1.79 -5.95 -31.18
C VAL A 197 1.60 -7.40 -30.72
N VAL A 198 0.97 -8.24 -31.55
CA VAL A 198 0.67 -9.65 -31.23
C VAL A 198 1.94 -10.48 -31.10
N THR A 199 2.99 -10.14 -31.87
CA THR A 199 4.31 -10.76 -31.74
C THR A 199 5.02 -10.29 -30.47
N MET A 200 4.94 -8.99 -30.16
CA MET A 200 5.59 -8.42 -28.98
C MET A 200 4.98 -8.89 -27.66
N THR A 201 3.67 -9.13 -27.65
CA THR A 201 2.98 -9.72 -26.49
C THR A 201 3.04 -11.25 -26.45
N THR A 202 3.76 -11.88 -27.38
CA THR A 202 3.91 -13.35 -27.48
C THR A 202 2.60 -14.11 -27.71
N VAL A 203 1.54 -13.45 -28.18
CA VAL A 203 0.23 -14.07 -28.43
C VAL A 203 0.22 -14.89 -29.72
N GLY A 204 0.72 -14.32 -30.82
CA GLY A 204 0.92 -15.05 -32.08
C GLY A 204 -0.33 -15.70 -32.69
N TYR A 205 -1.40 -14.95 -32.96
CA TYR A 205 -2.63 -15.49 -33.58
C TYR A 205 -2.40 -16.17 -34.95
N GLY A 206 -1.39 -15.74 -35.71
CA GLY A 206 -1.02 -16.32 -37.01
C GLY A 206 -1.93 -15.90 -38.16
N ASP A 207 -2.77 -14.89 -37.96
CA ASP A 207 -3.62 -14.27 -38.99
C ASP A 207 -2.80 -13.48 -40.02
N PHE A 208 -1.73 -12.82 -39.57
CA PHE A 208 -0.68 -12.26 -40.42
C PHE A 208 0.68 -12.85 -40.03
N TYR A 209 1.55 -13.05 -41.01
CA TYR A 209 2.93 -13.49 -40.79
C TYR A 209 3.83 -12.98 -41.93
N PRO A 210 5.11 -12.69 -41.65
CA PRO A 210 6.04 -12.29 -42.70
C PRO A 210 6.31 -13.46 -43.64
N THR A 211 6.45 -13.17 -44.93
CA THR A 211 6.80 -14.13 -45.99
C THR A 211 8.13 -13.79 -46.66
N SER A 212 8.58 -12.54 -46.53
CA SER A 212 9.86 -12.05 -47.04
C SER A 212 10.99 -12.32 -46.05
N LEU A 213 12.22 -12.47 -46.57
CA LEU A 213 13.41 -12.64 -45.72
C LEU A 213 13.59 -11.48 -44.73
N GLY A 214 13.38 -10.24 -45.18
CA GLY A 214 13.50 -9.04 -44.33
C GLY A 214 12.43 -8.98 -43.24
N GLY A 215 11.20 -9.38 -43.56
CA GLY A 215 10.11 -9.53 -42.60
C GLY A 215 10.41 -10.60 -41.56
N TYR A 216 10.91 -11.76 -41.97
CA TYR A 216 11.31 -12.84 -41.05
C TYR A 216 12.42 -12.41 -40.10
N LEU A 217 13.47 -11.75 -40.60
CA LEU A 217 14.57 -11.26 -39.75
C LEU A 217 14.08 -10.22 -38.75
N THR A 218 13.22 -9.30 -39.18
CA THR A 218 12.62 -8.28 -38.30
C THR A 218 11.75 -8.93 -37.24
N ALA A 219 10.90 -9.88 -37.61
CA ALA A 219 10.03 -10.59 -36.68
C ALA A 219 10.83 -11.44 -35.68
N ALA A 220 11.88 -12.12 -36.14
CA ALA A 220 12.76 -12.90 -35.27
C ALA A 220 13.48 -12.02 -34.23
N LEU A 221 13.99 -10.86 -34.66
CA LEU A 221 14.59 -9.87 -33.76
C LEU A 221 13.56 -9.34 -32.77
N LEU A 222 12.37 -8.99 -33.26
CA LEU A 222 11.27 -8.53 -32.42
C LEU A 222 10.93 -9.58 -31.35
N THR A 223 10.79 -10.85 -31.70
CA THR A 223 10.51 -11.92 -30.74
C THR A 223 11.55 -11.97 -29.61
N PHE A 224 12.84 -11.88 -29.94
CA PHE A 224 13.91 -11.89 -28.93
C PHE A 224 13.84 -10.67 -28.00
N VAL A 225 13.73 -9.47 -28.58
CA VAL A 225 13.62 -8.21 -27.82
C VAL A 225 12.38 -8.22 -26.92
N SER A 226 11.28 -8.79 -27.40
CA SER A 226 10.00 -8.83 -26.71
C SER A 226 10.03 -9.67 -25.45
N VAL A 227 10.67 -10.85 -25.48
CA VAL A 227 10.82 -11.70 -24.30
C VAL A 227 11.58 -10.98 -23.18
N VAL A 228 12.67 -10.29 -23.53
CA VAL A 228 13.44 -9.49 -22.56
C VAL A 228 12.61 -8.34 -22.03
N PHE A 229 11.87 -7.64 -22.89
CA PHE A 229 11.09 -6.47 -22.51
C PHE A 229 9.88 -6.81 -21.63
N LEU A 230 9.15 -7.89 -21.93
CA LEU A 230 8.01 -8.35 -21.13
C LEU A 230 8.40 -8.77 -19.71
N ALA A 231 9.66 -9.12 -19.48
CA ALA A 231 10.16 -9.42 -18.14
C ALA A 231 10.24 -8.16 -17.24
N LEU A 232 10.39 -6.96 -17.80
CA LEU A 232 10.61 -5.73 -17.02
C LEU A 232 9.39 -5.34 -16.17
N PRO A 233 8.15 -5.20 -16.72
CA PRO A 233 6.99 -4.86 -15.89
C PRO A 233 6.71 -5.90 -14.81
N VAL A 234 6.85 -7.19 -15.14
CA VAL A 234 6.67 -8.30 -14.20
C VAL A 234 7.69 -8.22 -13.06
N GLY A 235 8.95 -7.92 -13.37
CA GLY A 235 10.01 -7.75 -12.37
C GLY A 235 9.77 -6.55 -11.44
N ILE A 236 9.36 -5.40 -11.98
CA ILE A 236 9.09 -4.19 -11.19
C ILE A 236 7.89 -4.38 -10.26
N ILE A 237 6.79 -4.92 -10.77
CA ILE A 237 5.60 -5.23 -9.96
C ILE A 237 5.96 -6.28 -8.89
N GLY A 238 6.73 -7.31 -9.26
CA GLY A 238 7.19 -8.33 -8.34
C GLY A 238 8.05 -7.77 -7.20
N HIS A 239 8.95 -6.84 -7.50
CA HIS A 239 9.79 -6.18 -6.50
C HIS A 239 8.95 -5.36 -5.51
N GLU A 240 8.05 -4.50 -5.99
CA GLU A 240 7.19 -3.68 -5.12
C GLU A 240 6.19 -4.52 -4.32
N PHE A 241 5.69 -5.61 -4.91
CA PHE A 241 4.85 -6.57 -4.22
C PHE A 241 5.63 -7.25 -3.08
N ASN A 242 6.84 -7.74 -3.35
CA ASN A 242 7.67 -8.39 -2.31
C ASN A 242 8.01 -7.42 -1.17
N LYS A 243 8.37 -6.18 -1.49
CA LYS A 243 8.64 -5.12 -0.50
C LYS A 243 7.42 -4.82 0.36
N SER A 244 6.25 -4.67 -0.27
CA SER A 244 4.99 -4.44 0.45
C SER A 244 4.59 -5.65 1.29
N TRP A 245 4.79 -6.86 0.77
CA TRP A 245 4.52 -8.12 1.45
C TRP A 245 5.37 -8.30 2.71
N GLN A 246 6.69 -8.08 2.60
CA GLN A 246 7.61 -8.11 3.74
C GLN A 246 7.19 -7.07 4.79
N SER A 247 6.93 -5.83 4.39
CA SER A 247 6.47 -4.77 5.30
C SER A 247 5.19 -5.15 6.07
N ARG A 248 4.25 -5.87 5.42
CA ARG A 248 3.06 -6.39 6.09
C ARG A 248 3.40 -7.52 7.06
N ALA A 249 4.24 -8.47 6.68
CA ALA A 249 4.68 -9.55 7.56
C ALA A 249 5.32 -8.98 8.84
N HIS A 250 6.18 -7.98 8.66
CA HIS A 250 6.84 -7.22 9.72
C HIS A 250 5.82 -6.59 10.68
N MET A 251 4.85 -5.83 10.15
CA MET A 251 3.79 -5.21 10.97
C MET A 251 2.93 -6.25 11.72
N LEU A 252 2.62 -7.39 11.09
CA LEU A 252 1.82 -8.45 11.72
C LEU A 252 2.58 -9.12 12.87
N LEU A 253 3.88 -9.36 12.70
CA LEU A 253 4.73 -9.92 13.75
C LEU A 253 4.82 -8.95 14.94
N MET A 254 5.10 -7.67 14.70
CA MET A 254 5.12 -6.64 15.75
C MET A 254 3.77 -6.53 16.48
N THR A 255 2.67 -6.62 15.75
CA THR A 255 1.32 -6.61 16.35
C THR A 255 1.09 -7.81 17.26
N ARG A 256 1.63 -9.00 16.92
CA ARG A 256 1.54 -10.20 17.78
C ARG A 256 2.36 -10.03 19.05
N VAL A 257 3.60 -9.54 18.94
CA VAL A 257 4.47 -9.26 20.09
C VAL A 257 3.79 -8.27 21.03
N ARG A 258 3.30 -7.13 20.49
CA ARG A 258 2.56 -6.12 21.27
C ARG A 258 1.32 -6.69 21.94
N LYS A 259 0.52 -7.50 21.24
CA LYS A 259 -0.67 -8.15 21.83
C LYS A 259 -0.31 -9.10 22.97
N CYS A 260 0.79 -9.84 22.86
CA CYS A 260 1.27 -10.72 23.93
C CYS A 260 1.75 -9.92 25.15
N LEU A 261 2.57 -8.89 24.95
CA LEU A 261 3.04 -8.01 26.03
C LEU A 261 1.87 -7.36 26.77
N ASN A 262 0.92 -6.80 26.02
CA ASN A 262 -0.30 -6.22 26.61
C ASN A 262 -1.13 -7.26 27.39
N LYS A 263 -1.20 -8.52 26.92
CA LYS A 263 -1.91 -9.60 27.63
C LYS A 263 -1.24 -9.97 28.95
N TRP A 264 0.07 -9.81 29.02
CA TRP A 264 0.86 -10.03 30.23
C TRP A 264 0.87 -8.81 31.17
N GLY A 265 0.29 -7.69 30.74
CA GLY A 265 0.21 -6.46 31.52
C GLY A 265 1.49 -5.63 31.49
N PHE A 266 2.39 -5.89 30.54
CA PHE A 266 3.56 -5.06 30.31
C PHE A 266 3.15 -3.77 29.60
N ASN A 267 3.61 -2.65 30.14
CA ASN A 267 3.45 -1.31 29.59
C ASN A 267 4.82 -0.77 29.12
N ALA A 268 4.88 0.40 28.47
CA ALA A 268 6.17 1.03 28.10
C ALA A 268 7.16 1.12 29.27
N GLY A 269 6.69 1.47 30.48
CA GLY A 269 7.56 1.59 31.66
C GLY A 269 8.19 0.28 32.14
N ASP A 270 7.69 -0.87 31.68
CA ASP A 270 8.18 -2.20 32.08
C ASP A 270 9.17 -2.79 31.06
N VAL A 271 9.45 -2.07 29.96
CA VAL A 271 10.35 -2.54 28.89
C VAL A 271 11.76 -2.79 29.43
N GLN A 272 12.25 -1.94 30.32
CA GLN A 272 13.56 -2.12 30.96
C GLN A 272 13.63 -3.42 31.78
N ILE A 273 12.52 -3.81 32.44
CA ILE A 273 12.44 -5.08 33.18
C ILE A 273 12.43 -6.26 32.21
N LEU A 274 11.76 -6.12 31.05
CA LEU A 274 11.72 -7.14 30.02
C LEU A 274 13.11 -7.38 29.41
N ILE A 275 13.84 -6.31 29.10
CA ILE A 275 15.19 -6.37 28.55
C ILE A 275 16.14 -6.99 29.58
N GLN A 276 16.12 -6.51 30.83
CA GLN A 276 16.93 -7.07 31.91
C GLN A 276 16.62 -8.54 32.22
N PHE A 277 15.39 -8.99 31.98
CA PHE A 277 15.01 -10.40 32.14
C PHE A 277 15.58 -11.29 31.03
N ALA A 278 15.75 -10.74 29.83
CA ALA A 278 16.26 -11.47 28.66
C ALA A 278 17.79 -11.37 28.52
N ASP A 279 18.36 -10.26 28.97
CA ASP A 279 19.79 -10.00 29.07
C ASP A 279 20.46 -11.00 30.03
N THR A 280 21.20 -11.94 29.45
CA THR A 280 21.83 -13.04 30.20
C THR A 280 23.23 -12.67 30.64
N ASP A 281 23.91 -11.79 29.91
CA ASP A 281 25.27 -11.36 30.20
C ASP A 281 25.36 -10.06 31.03
N GLY A 282 24.24 -9.34 31.16
CA GLY A 282 24.08 -8.17 32.01
C GLY A 282 24.59 -6.88 31.38
N ASP A 283 24.75 -6.81 30.05
CA ASP A 283 25.27 -5.64 29.34
C ASP A 283 24.23 -4.53 29.09
N GLY A 284 22.97 -4.79 29.46
CA GLY A 284 21.85 -3.86 29.31
C GLY A 284 21.32 -3.76 27.88
N LYS A 285 21.73 -4.65 26.98
CA LYS A 285 21.29 -4.73 25.59
C LYS A 285 20.81 -6.14 25.28
N LEU A 286 20.05 -6.30 24.19
CA LEU A 286 19.67 -7.61 23.71
C LEU A 286 20.47 -8.00 22.48
N THR A 287 21.19 -9.11 22.57
CA THR A 287 21.73 -9.78 21.38
C THR A 287 20.66 -10.59 20.66
N LEU A 288 20.91 -10.96 19.40
CA LEU A 288 20.01 -11.83 18.63
C LEU A 288 19.68 -13.13 19.37
N SER A 289 20.66 -13.71 20.06
CA SER A 289 20.53 -14.96 20.81
C SER A 289 19.53 -14.82 21.96
N GLU A 290 19.67 -13.76 22.74
CA GLU A 290 18.83 -13.45 23.91
C GLU A 290 17.43 -13.06 23.47
N PHE A 291 17.31 -12.28 22.39
CA PHE A 291 16.01 -11.92 21.83
C PHE A 291 15.23 -13.15 21.31
N VAL A 292 15.90 -14.07 20.61
CA VAL A 292 15.25 -15.30 20.13
C VAL A 292 14.80 -16.17 21.30
N GLU A 293 15.60 -16.27 22.37
CA GLU A 293 15.22 -17.02 23.57
C GLU A 293 14.06 -16.34 24.32
N LEU A 294 14.06 -15.01 24.43
CA LEU A 294 12.94 -14.24 24.97
C LEU A 294 11.65 -14.53 24.19
N ILE A 295 11.68 -14.46 22.85
CA ILE A 295 10.51 -14.75 21.99
C ILE A 295 10.05 -16.20 22.15
N ARG A 296 10.99 -17.14 22.30
CA ARG A 296 10.69 -18.55 22.56
C ARG A 296 9.99 -18.74 23.91
N GLN A 297 10.47 -18.08 24.95
CA GLN A 297 9.86 -18.09 26.29
C GLN A 297 8.49 -17.43 26.31
N MET A 298 8.28 -16.41 25.47
CA MET A 298 6.97 -15.77 25.29
C MET A 298 5.89 -16.67 24.67
N ARG A 299 6.27 -17.86 24.15
CA ARG A 299 5.34 -18.83 23.54
C ARG A 299 4.43 -18.20 22.48
N ILE A 300 4.92 -17.21 21.75
CA ILE A 300 4.18 -16.48 20.70
C ILE A 300 3.89 -17.39 19.49
N GLY A 301 4.57 -18.54 19.39
CA GLY A 301 4.42 -19.47 18.26
C GLY A 301 5.06 -18.95 16.97
N VAL A 302 6.12 -18.15 17.12
CA VAL A 302 6.90 -17.57 16.02
C VAL A 302 8.11 -18.49 15.76
N SER A 303 8.47 -18.71 14.50
CA SER A 303 9.68 -19.47 14.15
C SER A 303 10.93 -18.69 14.54
N SER A 304 12.06 -19.38 14.75
CA SER A 304 13.34 -18.71 15.04
C SER A 304 13.77 -17.75 13.93
N GLU A 305 13.42 -18.04 12.68
CA GLU A 305 13.65 -17.16 11.53
C GLU A 305 12.86 -15.85 11.64
N ALA A 306 11.56 -15.92 11.94
CA ALA A 306 10.73 -14.72 12.10
C ALA A 306 11.10 -13.91 13.37
N ALA A 307 11.67 -14.55 14.39
CA ALA A 307 12.26 -13.86 15.55
C ALA A 307 13.54 -13.11 15.15
N ALA A 308 14.39 -13.70 14.30
CA ALA A 308 15.57 -13.02 13.79
C ALA A 308 15.20 -11.84 12.88
N GLU A 309 14.19 -11.99 12.04
CA GLU A 309 13.66 -10.85 11.25
C GLU A 309 13.16 -9.73 12.19
N LEU A 310 12.39 -10.07 13.23
CA LEU A 310 11.93 -9.08 14.23
C LEU A 310 13.10 -8.35 14.89
N PHE A 311 14.17 -9.06 15.24
CA PHE A 311 15.39 -8.46 15.79
C PHE A 311 15.96 -7.41 14.85
N THR A 312 16.15 -7.76 13.58
CA THR A 312 16.68 -6.83 12.55
C THR A 312 15.78 -5.63 12.27
N MET A 313 14.50 -5.69 12.67
CA MET A 313 13.58 -4.55 12.57
C MET A 313 13.64 -3.63 13.79
N LEU A 314 13.98 -4.18 14.96
CA LEU A 314 14.12 -3.42 16.19
C LEU A 314 15.44 -2.67 16.22
N ASP A 315 16.51 -3.34 15.78
CA ASP A 315 17.86 -2.80 15.60
C ASP A 315 17.85 -1.79 14.44
N THR A 316 17.56 -0.52 14.77
CA THR A 316 17.39 0.57 13.80
C THR A 316 18.72 1.16 13.36
N ASP A 317 19.75 1.08 14.20
CA ASP A 317 21.09 1.56 13.91
C ASP A 317 22.02 0.48 13.33
N TYR A 318 21.54 -0.76 13.23
CA TYR A 318 22.24 -1.94 12.72
C TYR A 318 23.53 -2.25 13.51
N ASN A 319 23.53 -1.95 14.80
CA ASN A 319 24.68 -2.19 15.67
C ASN A 319 24.78 -3.65 16.13
N GLY A 320 23.77 -4.48 15.84
CA GLY A 320 23.69 -5.90 16.21
C GLY A 320 23.12 -6.14 17.61
N TYR A 321 22.56 -5.12 18.24
CA TYR A 321 21.94 -5.11 19.55
C TYR A 321 20.58 -4.39 19.48
N VAL A 322 19.69 -4.67 20.43
CA VAL A 322 18.46 -3.91 20.61
C VAL A 322 18.49 -3.29 22.00
N ASP A 323 18.40 -1.96 22.07
CA ASP A 323 18.34 -1.22 23.32
C ASP A 323 16.91 -0.90 23.77
N ASP A 324 16.80 -0.31 24.98
CA ASP A 324 15.52 0.09 25.58
C ASP A 324 14.73 1.05 24.67
N ASP A 325 15.40 2.05 24.07
CA ASP A 325 14.76 3.08 23.25
C ASP A 325 14.27 2.53 21.91
N GLU A 326 15.07 1.66 21.28
CA GLU A 326 14.74 0.96 20.05
C GLU A 326 13.56 0.02 20.22
N PHE A 327 13.56 -0.74 21.31
CA PHE A 327 12.44 -1.60 21.67
C PHE A 327 11.18 -0.77 21.95
N LEU A 328 11.28 0.30 22.75
CA LEU A 328 10.15 1.16 23.11
C LEU A 328 9.54 1.83 21.88
N ARG A 329 10.37 2.39 21.00
CA ARG A 329 9.96 3.10 19.79
C ARG A 329 9.18 2.21 18.84
N ASN A 330 9.64 0.98 18.64
CA ASN A 330 9.04 0.06 17.67
C ASN A 330 7.86 -0.72 18.26
N VAL A 331 7.93 -1.13 19.53
CA VAL A 331 6.88 -1.91 20.19
C VAL A 331 5.78 -1.03 20.77
N PHE A 332 6.09 0.16 21.34
CA PHE A 332 5.15 1.08 21.97
C PHE A 332 5.27 2.55 21.46
N PRO A 333 5.03 2.81 20.16
CA PRO A 333 5.29 4.12 19.54
C PRO A 333 4.48 5.27 20.17
N ASP A 334 3.22 5.03 20.56
CA ASP A 334 2.36 6.06 21.14
C ASP A 334 2.83 6.52 22.53
N GLU A 335 3.45 5.63 23.31
CA GLU A 335 3.99 5.94 24.63
C GLU A 335 5.35 6.63 24.50
N TYR A 336 6.22 6.13 23.62
CA TYR A 336 7.49 6.78 23.26
C TYR A 336 7.29 8.24 22.82
N ILE A 337 6.32 8.51 21.93
CA ILE A 337 6.02 9.88 21.49
C ILE A 337 5.55 10.76 22.65
N LYS A 338 4.74 10.22 23.58
CA LYS A 338 4.29 10.97 24.76
C LYS A 338 5.44 11.29 25.70
N GLU A 339 6.38 10.37 25.89
CA GLU A 339 7.57 10.58 26.71
C GLU A 339 8.46 11.66 26.12
N ILE A 340 8.75 11.61 24.81
CA ILE A 340 9.49 12.68 24.12
C ILE A 340 8.76 14.01 24.24
N GLN A 341 7.45 14.05 24.01
CA GLN A 341 6.66 15.28 24.12
C GLN A 341 6.60 15.82 25.56
N ARG A 342 6.70 14.95 26.58
CA ARG A 342 6.81 15.36 27.98
C ARG A 342 8.18 15.96 28.23
N ALA A 343 9.25 15.26 27.86
CA ALA A 343 10.63 15.73 28.02
C ALA A 343 10.86 17.08 27.32
N GLN A 344 10.36 17.24 26.09
CA GLN A 344 10.43 18.50 25.35
C GLN A 344 9.64 19.63 26.03
N ARG A 345 8.45 19.34 26.59
CA ARG A 345 7.66 20.34 27.33
C ARG A 345 8.32 20.78 28.62
N GLU A 346 9.02 19.87 29.30
CA GLU A 346 9.76 20.15 30.53
C GLU A 346 11.07 20.91 30.26
N ALA A 347 11.72 20.68 29.11
CA ALA A 347 12.93 21.39 28.69
C ALA A 347 12.66 22.78 28.07
N LEU A 348 11.47 23.01 27.52
CA LEU A 348 11.10 24.26 26.83
C LEU A 348 11.23 25.54 27.69
N PRO A 349 10.86 25.57 29.00
CA PRO A 349 10.97 26.76 29.84
C PRO A 349 12.42 27.16 30.10
N GLU A 350 13.30 26.18 30.35
CA GLU A 350 14.72 26.43 30.61
C GLU A 350 15.42 26.90 29.33
N CYS A 351 15.10 26.29 28.19
CA CYS A 351 15.60 26.75 26.89
C CYS A 351 15.14 28.19 26.57
N LYS A 352 13.86 28.51 26.80
CA LYS A 352 13.34 29.89 26.63
C LYS A 352 14.05 30.90 27.55
N LYS A 353 14.35 30.51 28.78
CA LYS A 353 15.07 31.35 29.74
C LYS A 353 16.51 31.60 29.28
N GLN A 354 17.21 30.59 28.79
CA GLN A 354 18.56 30.74 28.25
C GLN A 354 18.60 31.60 26.98
N ILE A 355 17.62 31.43 26.07
CA ILE A 355 17.49 32.28 24.89
C ILE A 355 17.20 33.73 25.27
N GLY A 356 16.32 33.98 26.26
CA GLY A 356 16.05 35.32 26.77
C GLY A 356 17.31 35.99 27.34
N LEU A 357 18.08 35.27 28.17
CA LEU A 357 19.36 35.75 28.71
C LEU A 357 20.40 36.04 27.61
N ALA A 358 20.42 35.23 26.55
CA ALA A 358 21.31 35.44 25.41
C ALA A 358 20.90 36.67 24.58
N LEU A 359 19.60 36.91 24.40
CA LEU A 359 19.07 38.11 23.74
C LEU A 359 19.36 39.39 24.55
N ASP A 360 19.18 39.35 25.87
CA ASP A 360 19.52 40.49 26.76
C ASP A 360 21.03 40.82 26.73
N ARG A 361 21.89 39.79 26.63
CA ARG A 361 23.34 39.97 26.42
C ARG A 361 23.66 40.58 25.05
N LEU A 362 22.95 40.18 24.00
CA LEU A 362 23.11 40.77 22.66
C LEU A 362 22.64 42.22 22.61
N ASP A 363 21.53 42.57 23.27
CA ASP A 363 21.01 43.94 23.32
C ASP A 363 21.89 44.87 24.15
N SER A 364 22.50 44.37 25.22
CA SER A 364 23.51 45.12 26.00
C SER A 364 24.81 45.35 25.22
N LEU A 365 25.23 44.39 24.39
CA LEU A 365 26.37 44.56 23.47
C LEU A 365 26.04 45.54 22.32
N ARG A 366 24.80 45.55 21.83
CA ARG A 366 24.35 46.46 20.75
C ARG A 366 24.13 47.90 21.22
N SER A 367 23.79 48.11 22.48
CA SER A 367 23.53 49.44 23.06
C SER A 367 24.78 50.15 23.62
N GLY A 368 25.96 49.50 23.60
CA GLY A 368 27.23 50.14 23.91
C GLY A 368 27.39 50.57 25.38
N VAL A 369 26.70 49.92 26.33
CA VAL A 369 26.84 50.20 27.76
C VAL A 369 27.53 49.02 28.45
N THR A 370 28.83 49.15 28.69
CA THR A 370 29.57 48.24 29.57
C THR A 370 29.17 48.48 31.03
N ILE A 371 28.32 47.62 31.59
CA ILE A 371 28.15 47.52 33.04
C ILE A 371 29.01 46.36 33.55
N PHE A 372 30.23 46.67 33.99
CA PHE A 372 31.04 45.76 34.80
C PHE A 372 30.53 45.78 36.25
N PRO A 373 30.22 44.64 36.88
CA PRO A 373 30.18 44.58 38.34
C PRO A 373 31.62 44.35 38.85
N GLY A 374 32.12 45.31 39.65
CA GLY A 374 33.42 45.21 40.31
C GLY A 374 33.41 44.24 41.51
N PRO A 375 34.58 43.70 41.92
CA PRO A 375 34.68 42.54 42.80
C PRO A 375 34.82 42.92 44.29
N LYS A 376 34.25 42.12 45.22
CA LYS A 376 34.78 41.90 46.58
C LYS A 376 34.40 40.52 47.15
N GLU A 377 35.42 39.66 47.21
CA GLU A 377 35.88 38.80 48.33
C GLU A 377 34.96 37.76 49.01
N SER A 378 35.20 36.50 48.59
CA SER A 378 35.44 35.24 49.33
C SER A 378 34.81 34.94 50.71
N SER A 379 34.12 33.80 50.79
CA SER A 379 34.45 32.75 51.79
C SER A 379 33.92 31.35 51.41
N SER A 380 34.88 30.43 51.23
CA SER A 380 34.92 28.99 51.58
C SER A 380 34.09 27.92 50.83
N LEU A 381 34.85 27.04 50.15
CA LEU A 381 34.82 25.55 50.14
C LEU A 381 33.62 24.88 49.42
N THR A 382 33.73 23.88 48.54
CA THR A 382 34.80 22.95 48.11
C THR A 382 34.30 22.21 46.85
N GLU A 383 35.23 21.85 45.94
CA GLU A 383 35.31 20.71 44.97
C GLU A 383 33.99 20.04 44.46
N ILE A 384 33.80 19.70 43.18
CA ILE A 384 34.47 18.62 42.41
C ILE A 384 34.10 18.74 40.90
N SER A 385 35.10 18.55 40.04
CA SER A 385 35.21 17.99 38.65
C SER A 385 33.96 17.89 37.74
N GLU A 386 33.90 18.50 36.55
CA GLU A 386 34.47 18.11 35.23
C GLU A 386 34.12 16.69 34.73
N GLU A 387 33.14 16.60 33.81
CA GLU A 387 33.12 15.77 32.57
C GLU A 387 31.90 16.21 31.72
N SER A 388 32.10 17.04 30.68
CA SER A 388 32.22 16.68 29.25
C SER A 388 30.88 16.48 28.51
N PHE A 389 30.37 17.57 27.91
CA PHE A 389 29.46 17.54 26.76
C PHE A 389 30.29 17.51 25.45
N PRO A 390 29.91 16.74 24.42
CA PRO A 390 30.57 16.82 23.12
C PRO A 390 30.05 18.02 22.32
N SER A 391 31.00 18.79 21.80
CA SER A 391 30.85 19.93 20.91
C SER A 391 30.52 19.48 19.48
N ASN A 392 29.44 20.01 18.90
CA ASN A 392 29.27 20.09 17.45
C ASN A 392 29.79 21.46 16.97
N GLY A 393 30.89 21.46 16.22
CA GLY A 393 31.45 22.62 15.56
C GLY A 393 31.35 22.46 14.04
N ALA A 394 30.73 23.45 13.39
CA ALA A 394 30.80 23.68 11.96
C ALA A 394 31.46 25.05 11.73
N GLY A 395 32.39 25.14 10.78
CA GLY A 395 32.99 26.40 10.35
C GLY A 395 34.26 26.23 9.50
N ASP A 396 34.06 26.14 8.19
CA ASP A 396 34.85 26.64 7.05
C ASP A 396 36.19 27.35 7.32
N ASN A 397 37.28 26.97 6.63
CA ASN A 397 37.70 27.57 5.35
C ASN A 397 39.10 27.08 4.86
N GLU A 398 39.19 26.94 3.53
CA GLU A 398 40.30 27.20 2.60
C GLU A 398 41.73 26.67 2.90
N ASP A 399 42.24 25.78 2.05
CA ASP A 399 43.08 26.10 0.86
C ASP A 399 44.12 24.99 0.57
N GLY A 400 44.38 24.73 -0.73
CA GLY A 400 45.63 24.09 -1.18
C GLY A 400 45.61 22.62 -1.62
N ARG A 401 45.41 22.42 -2.94
CA ARG A 401 46.17 21.53 -3.87
C ARG A 401 46.51 20.09 -3.42
N ASP A 402 46.04 19.09 -4.18
CA ASP A 402 46.81 18.54 -5.30
C ASP A 402 45.99 17.47 -6.06
N ASP A 403 46.14 17.52 -7.38
CA ASP A 403 45.70 16.53 -8.34
C ASP A 403 46.20 15.12 -7.98
N THR A 404 45.38 14.08 -8.14
CA THR A 404 45.64 12.92 -9.02
C THR A 404 44.72 11.71 -8.75
N LEU A 405 44.17 11.16 -9.85
CA LEU A 405 44.08 9.73 -10.16
C LEU A 405 43.22 8.81 -9.25
N PHE A 406 41.99 8.47 -9.68
CA PHE A 406 41.70 7.24 -10.45
C PHE A 406 40.18 7.06 -10.67
N GLN A 407 39.83 6.92 -11.94
CA GLN A 407 38.60 6.29 -12.43
C GLN A 407 38.70 4.76 -12.35
N SER A 408 37.54 4.11 -12.55
CA SER A 408 37.30 2.67 -12.82
C SER A 408 37.33 1.76 -11.59
N GLY A 409 36.41 0.83 -11.39
CA GLY A 409 35.33 0.30 -12.21
C GLY A 409 35.10 -1.15 -11.78
N PHE A 410 33.85 -1.57 -11.61
CA PHE A 410 33.26 -2.84 -12.05
C PHE A 410 31.77 -2.84 -11.74
#